data_AF-A0A212T998-F1
#
_entry.id   AF-A0A212T998-F1
#
_cell.length_a   1.000
_cell.length_b   1.000
_cell.length_c   1.000
_cell.angle_alpha   90.00
_cell.angle_beta   90.00
_cell.angle_gamma   90.00
#
_symmetry.space_group_name_H-M   'P 1'
#
loop_
_entity.id
_entity.type
_entity.pdbx_description
1 polymer ?
#
loop_
_entity_poly.entity_id
_entity_poly.type
_entity_poly.pdbx_seq_one_letter_code
_entity_poly.pdbx_strand_id
1 'polypeptide(L)' 'MEPNPTPTMRELMPTGFIKELARRTGCKSASQLSGVISLENTGSRLWPAIEALAEETNPDGFARWQHAQQHATAA' A
#
# COMPACT_ATOMS: atom_id res chain seq x y z
N MET A 1 -3.29 -22.32 14.88
CA MET A 1 -3.97 -21.24 14.16
C MET A 1 -2.91 -20.19 13.91
N GLU A 2 -2.45 -20.11 12.66
CA GLU A 2 -1.37 -19.23 12.21
C GLU A 2 -1.68 -17.76 12.56
N PRO A 3 -0.66 -16.95 12.92
CA PRO A 3 -0.88 -15.54 13.23
C PRO A 3 -1.48 -14.90 11.98
N ASN A 4 -2.68 -14.33 12.11
CA ASN A 4 -3.38 -13.60 11.06
C ASN A 4 -2.41 -12.54 10.52
N PRO A 5 -1.76 -12.76 9.36
CA PRO A 5 -0.69 -11.88 8.94
C PRO A 5 -1.37 -10.56 8.59
N THR A 6 -0.90 -9.48 9.19
CA THR A 6 -1.31 -8.13 8.80
C THR A 6 -1.31 -8.06 7.27
N PRO A 7 -2.44 -7.69 6.63
CA PRO A 7 -2.49 -7.63 5.18
C PRO A 7 -1.45 -6.62 4.71
N THR A 8 -0.62 -6.99 3.74
CA THR A 8 0.36 -6.07 3.18
C THR A 8 -0.32 -5.02 2.32
N MET A 9 0.31 -3.86 2.13
CA MET A 9 -0.26 -2.79 1.30
C MET A 9 -0.63 -3.26 -0.12
N ARG A 10 0.14 -4.21 -0.66
CA ARG A 10 -0.13 -4.86 -1.95
C ARG A 10 -1.44 -5.66 -1.98
N GLU A 11 -1.79 -6.33 -0.89
CA GLU A 11 -2.99 -7.17 -0.78
C GLU A 11 -4.27 -6.36 -0.62
N LEU A 12 -4.14 -5.12 -0.13
CA LEU A 12 -5.25 -4.18 -0.02
C LEU A 12 -5.67 -3.59 -1.37
N MET A 13 -4.77 -3.64 -2.34
CA MET A 13 -4.96 -3.06 -3.67
C MET A 13 -5.45 -4.10 -4.69
N PRO A 14 -6.24 -3.67 -5.69
CA PRO A 14 -6.83 -4.58 -6.66
C PRO A 14 -5.78 -5.07 -7.67
N THR A 15 -6.06 -6.19 -8.34
CA THR A 15 -5.18 -6.69 -9.41
C THR A 15 -5.03 -5.65 -10.51
N GLY A 16 -3.80 -5.21 -10.78
CA GLY A 16 -3.51 -4.16 -11.77
C GLY A 16 -3.44 -2.74 -11.21
N PHE A 17 -3.40 -2.57 -9.88
CA PHE A 17 -3.25 -1.27 -9.19
C PHE A 17 -2.14 -0.38 -9.77
N ILE A 18 -1.07 -0.97 -10.32
CA ILE A 18 0.04 -0.26 -10.97
C ILE A 18 -0.46 0.73 -12.04
N LYS A 19 -1.46 0.35 -12.86
CA LYS A 19 -2.01 1.25 -13.90
C LYS A 19 -2.78 2.42 -13.29
N GLU A 20 -3.55 2.16 -12.24
CA GLU A 20 -4.33 3.19 -11.54
C GLU A 20 -3.41 4.17 -10.81
N LEU A 21 -2.40 3.66 -10.11
CA LEU A 21 -1.37 4.48 -9.48
C LEU A 21 -0.56 5.28 -10.51
N ALA A 22 -0.21 4.68 -11.64
CA ALA A 22 0.48 5.39 -12.72
C ALA A 22 -0.36 6.55 -13.26
N ARG A 23 -1.69 6.38 -13.37
CA ARG A 23 -2.61 7.44 -13.75
C ARG A 23 -2.69 8.55 -12.71
N ARG A 24 -2.80 8.21 -11.43
CA ARG A 24 -2.93 9.17 -10.31
C ARG A 24 -1.65 9.94 -10.01
N THR A 25 -0.52 9.24 -10.02
CA THR A 25 0.80 9.81 -9.69
C THR A 25 1.54 10.37 -10.91
N GLY A 26 1.08 10.05 -12.12
CA GLY A 26 1.83 10.29 -13.36
C GLY A 26 3.09 9.41 -13.51
N CYS A 27 3.33 8.47 -12.57
CA CYS A 27 4.52 7.63 -12.60
C CYS A 27 4.39 6.56 -13.69
N LYS A 28 5.18 6.70 -14.76
CA LYS A 28 5.21 5.74 -15.87
C LYS A 28 5.96 4.44 -15.56
N SER A 29 6.65 4.38 -14.42
CA SER A 29 7.48 3.24 -14.05
C SER A 29 6.74 2.30 -13.10
N ALA A 30 6.21 1.22 -13.68
CA ALA A 30 5.56 0.13 -12.95
C ALA A 30 6.49 -0.46 -11.87
N SER A 31 7.76 -0.65 -12.20
CA SER A 31 8.75 -1.21 -11.26
C SER A 31 9.00 -0.28 -10.08
N GLN A 32 8.96 1.05 -10.29
CA GLN A 32 9.11 2.01 -9.20
C GLN A 32 7.89 1.99 -8.26
N LEU A 33 6.68 1.95 -8.81
CA LEU A 33 5.45 1.82 -8.02
C LEU A 33 5.44 0.51 -7.22
N SER A 34 5.74 -0.62 -7.88
CA SER A 34 5.82 -1.91 -7.21
C SER A 34 6.92 -1.93 -6.15
N GLY A 35 8.07 -1.29 -6.41
CA GLY A 35 9.17 -1.19 -5.44
C GLY A 35 8.78 -0.40 -4.21
N VAL A 36 8.12 0.75 -4.37
CA VAL A 36 7.63 1.57 -3.24
C VAL A 36 6.64 0.78 -2.38
N ILE A 37 5.76 -0.01 -2.98
CA ILE A 37 4.77 -0.83 -2.27
C ILE A 37 5.42 -2.01 -1.58
N SER A 38 6.28 -2.75 -2.28
CA SER A 38 6.99 -3.91 -1.72
C SER A 38 7.94 -3.51 -0.58
N LEU A 39 8.52 -2.30 -0.65
CA LEU A 39 9.38 -1.75 0.41
C LEU A 39 8.60 -0.97 1.47
N GLU A 40 7.27 -0.85 1.30
CA GLU A 40 6.39 -0.04 2.14
C GLU A 40 6.98 1.35 2.45
N ASN A 41 7.54 1.99 1.42
CA ASN A 41 8.28 3.23 1.56
C ASN A 41 7.31 4.41 1.70
N THR A 42 6.87 4.63 2.95
CA THR A 42 5.95 5.69 3.36
C THR A 42 6.50 7.10 3.14
N GLY A 43 7.82 7.27 3.02
CA GLY A 43 8.48 8.53 2.69
C GLY A 43 8.47 8.88 1.20
N SER A 44 7.98 7.98 0.34
CA SER A 44 7.95 8.20 -1.11
C SER A 44 6.85 9.17 -1.51
N ARG A 45 7.11 10.01 -2.52
CA ARG A 45 6.08 10.89 -3.12
C ARG A 45 4.90 10.14 -3.74
N LEU A 46 5.07 8.85 -4.02
CA LEU A 46 4.04 7.98 -4.60
C LEU A 46 3.15 7.35 -3.52
N TRP A 47 3.59 7.36 -2.26
CA TRP A 47 2.90 6.72 -1.14
C TRP A 47 1.49 7.25 -0.89
N PRO A 48 1.22 8.57 -0.91
CA PRO A 48 -0.13 9.09 -0.66
C PRO A 48 -1.17 8.55 -1.64
N ALA A 49 -0.77 8.32 -2.90
CA ALA A 49 -1.66 7.76 -3.91
C ALA A 49 -1.89 6.25 -3.71
N ILE A 50 -0.90 5.54 -3.16
CA ILE A 50 -1.00 4.13 -2.77
C ILE A 50 -1.97 3.98 -1.60
N GLU A 51 -1.83 4.82 -0.56
CA GLU A 51 -2.74 4.87 0.58
C GLU A 51 -4.18 5.15 0.15
N ALA A 52 -4.39 6.20 -0.63
CA ALA A 52 -5.73 6.52 -1.13
C ALA A 52 -6.34 5.35 -1.91
N LEU A 53 -5.57 4.67 -2.77
CA LEU A 53 -6.09 3.54 -3.54
C LEU A 53 -6.42 2.33 -2.67
N ALA A 54 -5.59 2.02 -1.67
CA ALA A 54 -5.84 0.94 -0.73
C ALA A 54 -7.06 1.23 0.16
N GLU A 55 -7.20 2.46 0.66
CA GLU A 55 -8.35 2.90 1.43
C GLU A 55 -9.65 2.84 0.61
N GLU A 56 -9.63 3.29 -0.64
CA GLU A 56 -10.80 3.22 -1.54
C GLU A 56 -11.18 1.79 -1.92
N THR A 57 -10.20 0.88 -2.07
CA THR A 57 -10.45 -0.50 -2.50
C THR A 57 -10.86 -1.38 -1.33
N ASN A 58 -10.16 -1.28 -0.20
CA ASN A 58 -10.37 -2.11 0.97
C ASN A 58 -10.10 -1.31 2.25
N PRO A 59 -11.06 -0.47 2.68
CA PRO A 59 -10.89 0.39 3.85
C PRO A 59 -10.70 -0.43 5.14
N ASP A 60 -11.35 -1.59 5.24
CA ASP A 60 -11.26 -2.50 6.39
C ASP A 60 -9.84 -3.09 6.52
N GLY A 61 -9.29 -3.57 5.39
CA GLY A 61 -7.92 -4.06 5.35
C GLY A 61 -6.88 -2.95 5.56
N PHE A 62 -7.12 -1.76 5.01
CA PHE A 62 -6.25 -0.59 5.20
C PHE A 62 -6.18 -0.16 6.66
N ALA A 63 -7.31 -0.11 7.37
CA ALA A 63 -7.33 0.17 8.80
C ALA A 63 -6.50 -0.86 9.59
N ARG A 64 -6.58 -2.15 9.24
CA ARG A 64 -5.79 -3.22 9.90
C ARG A 64 -4.30 -3.10 9.61
N TRP A 65 -3.94 -2.81 8.37
CA TRP A 65 -2.56 -2.54 7.98
C TRP A 65 -1.99 -1.32 8.72
N GLN A 66 -2.72 -0.21 8.74
CA GLN A 66 -2.31 1.03 9.39
C GLN A 66 -2.11 0.81 10.89
N HIS A 67 -3.04 0.11 11.54
CA HIS A 67 -2.95 -0.21 12.97
C HIS A 67 -1.72 -1.08 13.29
N ALA A 68 -1.35 -1.99 12.40
CA ALA A 68 -0.14 -2.81 12.55
C ALA A 68 1.15 -2.03 12.25
N GLN A 69 1.15 -1.14 11.25
CA GLN A 69 2.30 -0.27 10.94
C GLN A 69 2.61 0.70 12.08
N GLN A 70 1.58 1.28 12.71
CA GLN A 70 1.76 2.14 13.88
C GLN A 70 2.40 1.41 15.07
N HIS A 71 2.14 0.10 15.22
CA HIS A 71 2.79 -0.73 16.22
C HIS A 71 4.22 -1.14 15.84
N ALA A 72 4.53 -1.32 14.55
CA ALA A 72 5.86 -1.69 14.08
C ALA A 72 6.88 -0.54 14.15
N THR A 73 6.44 0.71 14.06
CA THR A 73 7.30 1.91 14.19
C THR A 73 7.59 2.32 15.64
N ALA A 74 6.91 1.73 16.63
CA ALA A 74 7.06 2.08 18.05
C ALA A 74 8.02 1.16 18.85
N ALA A 75 8.79 0.29 18.18
CA ALA A 75 9.72 -0.65 18.80
C ALA A 75 11.19 -0.25 18.62
#